data_AF-A0A497MEK7-F1
#
_entry.id   AF-A0A497MEK7-F1
#
_cell.length_a   1.000
_cell.length_b   1.000
_cell.length_c   1.000
_cell.angle_alpha   90.00
_cell.angle_beta   90.00
_cell.angle_gamma   90.00
#
_symmetry.space_group_name_H-M   'P 1'
#
loop_
_entity.id
_entity.type
_entity.pdbx_description
1 polymer ?
#
loop_
_entity_poly.entity_id
_entity_poly.type
_entity_poly.pdbx_seq_one_letter_code
_entity_poly.pdbx_strand_id
1 'polypeptide(L)'
;MRPENHKSYLPAVFHITTERLRTMSRKLYVKGMSPVITTIILASTILACVLTAYMQMTGVLMAQSQHLEFQQARRVLTSLADIIENSIYTPGSSGYVKFEYTSTRPNLVRTGLTMTLQIVNLQDPDDNLTVTIPINVVEMVGGFLVNTHHEVLLGNSSILAISPLDRLARVQAIQSNGPKMVLDFAKFKVVYTGRAYLYEDGSYNEYNVIEVSVVKVSFGQVRGVESLVAKNIGVDSSYSTRFSNGTLQIRVDGYEIVADDYSVSRSESITSDVFQGFDPSLPTIIYVYVFQVEISMEGL
;
A
#
# COMPACT_ATOMS: atom_id res chain seq x y z
N MET A 1 -107.00 0.09 -25.73
CA MET A 1 -106.29 0.68 -24.58
C MET A 1 -105.35 1.76 -25.08
N ARG A 2 -105.54 2.99 -24.61
CA ARG A 2 -104.57 4.12 -24.62
C ARG A 2 -103.40 3.78 -23.65
N PRO A 3 -102.22 4.44 -23.68
CA PRO A 3 -102.03 5.90 -23.54
C PRO A 3 -101.08 6.49 -24.60
N GLU A 4 -101.27 7.72 -25.11
CA GLU A 4 -100.96 9.06 -24.57
C GLU A 4 -99.47 9.45 -24.36
N ASN A 5 -99.07 10.44 -25.17
CA ASN A 5 -98.27 11.63 -24.88
C ASN A 5 -96.81 11.51 -24.39
N HIS A 6 -95.87 12.02 -25.20
CA HIS A 6 -95.13 13.24 -24.82
C HIS A 6 -94.45 13.91 -26.04
N LYS A 7 -94.78 15.19 -26.26
CA LYS A 7 -93.92 16.12 -27.01
C LYS A 7 -92.77 16.55 -26.10
N SER A 8 -91.54 16.57 -26.61
CA SER A 8 -90.42 17.32 -26.03
C SER A 8 -89.73 18.17 -27.10
N TYR A 9 -89.24 19.31 -26.64
CA TYR A 9 -88.87 20.49 -27.38
C TYR A 9 -87.44 20.39 -27.96
N LEU A 10 -87.22 21.09 -29.08
CA LEU A 10 -85.96 21.55 -29.71
C LEU A 10 -84.77 21.80 -28.73
N PRO A 11 -83.47 21.88 -29.16
CA PRO A 11 -83.07 22.56 -30.40
C PRO A 11 -81.80 22.11 -31.16
N ALA A 12 -81.77 22.60 -32.40
CA ALA A 12 -80.64 23.10 -33.18
C ALA A 12 -79.35 23.47 -32.41
N VAL A 13 -78.53 22.49 -32.02
CA VAL A 13 -77.17 22.72 -31.48
C VAL A 13 -76.06 22.01 -32.27
N PHE A 14 -76.41 21.05 -33.14
CA PHE A 14 -75.41 20.23 -33.83
C PHE A 14 -74.90 20.78 -35.17
N HIS A 15 -75.44 21.89 -35.68
CA HIS A 15 -75.09 22.40 -37.01
C HIS A 15 -74.07 23.55 -37.03
N ILE A 16 -73.69 24.11 -35.88
CA ILE A 16 -72.77 25.27 -35.80
C ILE A 16 -71.35 24.88 -35.37
N THR A 17 -71.16 23.68 -34.80
CA THR A 17 -69.85 23.27 -34.24
C THR A 17 -68.90 22.65 -35.27
N THR A 18 -69.40 22.07 -36.36
CA THR A 18 -68.53 21.38 -37.35
C THR A 18 -67.87 22.33 -38.34
N GLU A 19 -68.48 23.47 -38.71
CA GLU A 19 -67.85 24.43 -39.63
C GLU A 19 -66.82 25.34 -38.95
N ARG A 20 -66.99 25.69 -37.67
CA ARG A 20 -65.99 26.47 -36.91
C ARG A 20 -64.75 25.66 -36.55
N LEU A 21 -64.88 24.36 -36.30
CA LEU A 21 -63.73 23.48 -36.08
C LEU A 21 -62.93 23.23 -37.37
N ARG A 22 -63.60 23.21 -38.53
CA ARG A 22 -62.94 23.05 -39.84
C ARG A 22 -62.19 24.32 -40.28
N THR A 23 -62.63 25.50 -39.83
CA THR A 23 -61.97 26.77 -40.12
C THR A 23 -60.90 27.16 -39.09
N MET A 24 -60.98 26.70 -37.84
CA MET A 24 -59.89 26.84 -36.87
C MET A 24 -58.72 25.85 -37.11
N SER A 25 -58.99 24.66 -37.65
CA SER A 25 -57.94 23.73 -38.09
C SER A 25 -57.10 24.29 -39.26
N ARG A 26 -57.61 25.28 -40.01
CA ARG A 26 -56.97 25.82 -41.22
C ARG A 26 -56.12 27.07 -41.00
N LYS A 27 -55.96 27.53 -39.75
CA LYS A 27 -55.16 28.72 -39.39
C LYS A 27 -54.10 28.50 -38.30
N LEU A 28 -53.70 27.26 -38.05
CA LEU A 28 -52.44 26.93 -37.38
C LEU A 28 -51.52 26.17 -38.35
N TYR A 29 -51.37 26.68 -39.57
CA TYR A 29 -50.15 26.43 -40.34
C TYR A 29 -49.09 27.41 -39.81
N VAL A 30 -48.65 27.20 -38.56
CA VAL A 30 -47.30 27.61 -38.18
C VAL A 30 -46.43 26.85 -39.17
N LYS A 31 -45.74 27.56 -40.07
CA LYS A 31 -44.83 26.99 -41.08
C LYS A 31 -44.10 25.80 -40.46
N GLY A 32 -44.55 24.59 -40.79
CA GLY A 32 -43.91 23.38 -40.31
C GLY A 32 -42.52 23.39 -40.92
N MET A 33 -41.48 23.49 -40.09
CA MET A 33 -40.14 23.12 -40.53
C MET A 33 -40.28 21.74 -41.19
N SER A 34 -39.70 21.58 -42.39
CA SER A 34 -39.75 20.32 -43.13
C SER A 34 -39.37 19.16 -42.19
N PRO A 35 -40.09 18.02 -42.20
CA PRO A 35 -39.73 16.84 -41.41
C PRO A 35 -38.25 16.47 -41.55
N VAL A 36 -37.68 16.71 -42.73
CA VAL A 36 -36.25 16.52 -43.03
C VAL A 36 -35.36 17.42 -42.15
N ILE A 37 -35.70 18.69 -42.00
CA ILE A 37 -34.92 19.66 -41.20
C ILE A 37 -34.99 19.30 -39.71
N THR A 38 -36.16 18.92 -39.20
CA THR A 38 -36.29 18.47 -37.80
C THR A 38 -35.51 17.18 -37.55
N THR A 39 -35.45 16.27 -38.53
CA THR A 39 -34.69 15.02 -38.41
C THR A 39 -33.18 15.29 -38.41
N ILE A 40 -32.70 16.22 -39.25
CA ILE A 40 -31.29 16.63 -39.27
C ILE A 40 -30.88 17.29 -37.95
N ILE A 41 -31.70 18.20 -37.43
CA ILE A 41 -31.43 18.86 -36.14
C ILE A 41 -31.37 17.82 -35.02
N LEU A 42 -32.35 16.91 -34.95
CA LEU A 42 -32.39 15.86 -33.93
C LEU A 42 -31.20 14.89 -34.04
N ALA A 43 -30.83 14.46 -35.25
CA ALA A 43 -29.69 13.60 -35.46
C ALA A 43 -28.37 14.30 -35.07
N SER A 44 -28.23 15.58 -35.39
CA SER A 44 -27.04 16.37 -35.03
C SER A 44 -26.93 16.57 -33.52
N THR A 45 -28.03 16.82 -32.81
CA THR A 45 -27.99 16.99 -31.35
C THR A 45 -27.69 15.68 -30.64
N ILE A 46 -28.27 14.56 -31.08
CA ILE A 46 -27.95 13.24 -30.55
C ILE A 46 -26.47 12.91 -30.77
N LEU A 47 -25.94 13.14 -31.98
CA LEU A 47 -24.52 12.88 -32.27
C LEU A 47 -23.60 13.72 -31.38
N ALA A 48 -23.90 15.00 -31.19
CA ALA A 48 -23.13 15.88 -30.31
C ALA A 48 -23.17 15.38 -28.85
N CYS A 49 -24.33 14.97 -28.35
CA CYS A 49 -24.47 14.38 -27.02
C CYS A 49 -23.69 13.07 -26.86
N VAL A 50 -23.70 12.20 -27.88
CA VAL A 50 -22.94 10.94 -27.86
C VAL A 50 -21.43 11.21 -27.84
N LEU A 51 -20.95 12.17 -28.62
CA LEU A 51 -19.52 12.51 -28.67
C LEU A 51 -19.01 13.05 -27.34
N THR A 52 -19.76 13.96 -26.70
CA THR A 52 -19.38 14.50 -25.39
C THR A 52 -19.43 13.43 -24.30
N ALA A 53 -20.44 12.57 -24.31
CA ALA A 53 -20.53 11.43 -23.39
C ALA A 53 -19.35 10.46 -23.58
N TYR A 54 -18.95 10.17 -24.82
CA TYR A 54 -17.79 9.31 -25.11
C TYR A 54 -16.49 9.87 -24.55
N MET A 55 -16.22 11.17 -24.73
CA MET A 55 -15.02 11.80 -24.18
C MET A 55 -14.99 11.74 -22.65
N GLN A 56 -16.13 11.99 -21.98
CA GLN A 56 -16.23 11.89 -20.53
C GLN A 56 -16.05 10.45 -20.03
N MET A 57 -16.69 9.49 -20.70
CA MET A 57 -16.59 8.07 -20.35
C MET A 57 -15.15 7.56 -20.48
N THR A 58 -14.43 7.97 -21.52
CA THR A 58 -13.02 7.60 -21.70
C THR A 58 -12.16 8.11 -20.54
N GLY A 59 -12.36 9.35 -20.09
CA GLY A 59 -11.64 9.91 -18.93
C GLY A 59 -11.94 9.15 -17.63
N VAL A 60 -13.21 8.82 -17.38
CA VAL A 60 -13.61 8.03 -16.20
C VAL A 60 -13.01 6.61 -16.24
N LEU A 61 -13.04 5.95 -17.40
CA LEU A 61 -12.46 4.62 -17.57
C LEU A 61 -10.94 4.64 -17.35
N MET A 62 -10.23 5.66 -17.84
CA MET A 62 -8.80 5.83 -17.57
C MET A 62 -8.52 6.02 -16.09
N ALA A 63 -9.28 6.89 -15.40
CA ALA A 63 -9.11 7.10 -13.97
C ALA A 63 -9.37 5.81 -13.17
N GLN A 64 -10.42 5.05 -13.50
CA GLN A 64 -10.72 3.77 -12.87
C GLN A 64 -9.64 2.72 -13.15
N SER A 65 -9.14 2.64 -14.38
CA SER A 65 -8.07 1.72 -14.75
C SER A 65 -6.78 2.01 -13.96
N GLN A 66 -6.35 3.26 -13.89
CA GLN A 66 -5.18 3.63 -13.09
C GLN A 66 -5.38 3.35 -11.59
N HIS A 67 -6.59 3.62 -11.07
CA HIS A 67 -6.92 3.32 -9.68
C HIS A 67 -6.87 1.82 -9.38
N LEU A 68 -7.37 0.98 -10.29
CA LEU A 68 -7.30 -0.48 -10.18
C LEU A 68 -5.86 -0.98 -10.23
N GLU A 69 -5.03 -0.47 -11.13
CA GLU A 69 -3.60 -0.82 -11.17
C GLU A 69 -2.90 -0.46 -9.84
N PHE A 70 -3.18 0.73 -9.30
CA PHE A 70 -2.61 1.15 -8.01
C PHE A 70 -3.07 0.26 -6.84
N GLN A 71 -4.35 -0.14 -6.83
CA GLN A 71 -4.85 -1.10 -5.84
C GLN A 71 -4.23 -2.50 -6.01
N GLN A 72 -3.92 -2.92 -7.23
CA GLN A 72 -3.24 -4.18 -7.47
C GLN A 72 -1.76 -4.12 -7.03
N ALA A 73 -1.11 -2.96 -7.15
CA ALA A 73 0.26 -2.77 -6.70
C ALA A 73 0.43 -3.01 -5.19
N ARG A 74 -0.61 -2.75 -4.37
CA ARG A 74 -0.66 -3.19 -2.97
C ARG A 74 -0.40 -4.68 -2.85
N ARG A 75 -1.11 -5.50 -3.63
CA ARG A 75 -1.00 -6.96 -3.59
C ARG A 75 0.39 -7.43 -4.01
N VAL A 76 1.00 -6.74 -4.98
CA VAL A 76 2.37 -7.06 -5.43
C VAL A 76 3.37 -6.83 -4.31
N LEU A 77 3.35 -5.65 -3.68
CA LEU A 77 4.30 -5.36 -2.60
C LEU A 77 4.04 -6.18 -1.34
N THR A 78 2.78 -6.46 -0.97
CA THR A 78 2.51 -7.35 0.16
C THR A 78 2.95 -8.78 -0.13
N SER A 79 2.77 -9.28 -1.36
CA SER A 79 3.26 -10.61 -1.74
C SER A 79 4.79 -10.66 -1.75
N LEU A 80 5.44 -9.59 -2.21
CA LEU A 80 6.90 -9.48 -2.17
C LEU A 80 7.41 -9.46 -0.73
N ALA A 81 6.73 -8.73 0.16
CA ALA A 81 7.02 -8.74 1.59
C ALA A 81 6.90 -10.15 2.20
N ASP A 82 5.82 -10.88 1.88
CA ASP A 82 5.62 -12.26 2.33
C ASP A 82 6.72 -13.19 1.82
N ILE A 83 7.09 -13.08 0.54
CA ILE A 83 8.18 -13.86 -0.05
C ILE A 83 9.48 -13.58 0.71
N ILE A 84 9.81 -12.31 0.92
CA ILE A 84 11.04 -11.92 1.61
C ILE A 84 11.04 -12.51 3.02
N GLU A 85 10.01 -12.25 3.83
CA GLU A 85 9.96 -12.72 5.22
C GLU A 85 9.99 -14.25 5.36
N ASN A 86 9.39 -14.99 4.43
CA ASN A 86 9.46 -16.45 4.43
C ASN A 86 10.83 -16.97 3.96
N SER A 87 11.54 -16.19 3.14
CA SER A 87 12.83 -16.57 2.54
C SER A 87 14.04 -16.22 3.43
N ILE A 88 13.93 -15.28 4.37
CA ILE A 88 15.10 -14.75 5.12
C ILE A 88 15.85 -15.82 5.92
N TYR A 89 15.15 -16.84 6.44
CA TYR A 89 15.77 -17.91 7.24
C TYR A 89 16.38 -19.04 6.38
N THR A 90 16.18 -19.02 5.07
CA THR A 90 16.73 -20.02 4.14
C THR A 90 17.67 -19.35 3.15
N PRO A 91 18.99 -19.32 3.42
CA PRO A 91 19.98 -18.73 2.52
C PRO A 91 19.91 -19.31 1.10
N GLY A 92 20.02 -18.46 0.09
CA GLY A 92 19.95 -18.85 -1.31
C GLY A 92 18.53 -19.06 -1.86
N SER A 93 17.50 -18.98 -1.02
CA SER A 93 16.11 -19.00 -1.49
C SER A 93 15.76 -17.70 -2.24
N SER A 94 14.85 -17.83 -3.20
CA SER A 94 14.36 -16.71 -4.00
C SER A 94 12.90 -16.88 -4.33
N GLY A 95 12.19 -15.77 -4.50
CA GLY A 95 10.85 -15.75 -5.05
C GLY A 95 10.65 -14.53 -5.93
N TYR A 96 9.58 -14.53 -6.71
CA TYR A 96 9.26 -13.43 -7.60
C TYR A 96 7.78 -13.09 -7.56
N VAL A 97 7.46 -11.84 -7.86
CA VAL A 97 6.10 -11.38 -8.09
C VAL A 97 6.03 -10.76 -9.47
N LYS A 98 5.11 -11.24 -10.29
CA LYS A 98 4.83 -10.68 -11.62
C LYS A 98 3.77 -9.60 -11.52
N PHE A 99 3.88 -8.62 -12.40
CA PHE A 99 2.89 -7.58 -12.58
C PHE A 99 2.86 -7.11 -14.03
N GLU A 100 1.67 -6.73 -14.47
CA GLU A 100 1.42 -6.21 -15.81
C GLU A 100 0.66 -4.90 -15.65
N TYR A 101 1.40 -3.79 -15.59
CA TYR A 101 0.84 -2.46 -15.39
C TYR A 101 1.22 -1.53 -16.52
N THR A 102 0.28 -0.67 -16.92
CA THR A 102 0.52 0.33 -17.98
C THR A 102 0.90 1.68 -17.39
N SER A 103 0.24 2.08 -16.30
CA SER A 103 0.41 3.38 -15.65
C SER A 103 1.22 3.32 -14.36
N THR A 104 1.12 2.21 -13.63
CA THR A 104 1.86 2.01 -12.37
C THR A 104 3.23 1.42 -12.64
N ARG A 105 4.28 1.97 -12.04
CA ARG A 105 5.67 1.53 -12.31
C ARG A 105 6.44 1.21 -11.02
N PRO A 106 7.23 0.12 -11.01
CA PRO A 106 8.15 -0.15 -9.92
C PRO A 106 9.30 0.85 -9.94
N ASN A 107 9.80 1.19 -8.76
CA ASN A 107 10.96 2.03 -8.56
C ASN A 107 11.78 1.51 -7.39
N LEU A 108 13.08 1.29 -7.62
CA LEU A 108 14.01 0.83 -6.58
C LEU A 108 14.79 2.03 -6.08
N VAL A 109 14.48 2.50 -4.86
CA VAL A 109 15.01 3.76 -4.35
C VAL A 109 16.08 3.51 -3.29
N ARG A 110 17.30 3.95 -3.58
CA ARG A 110 18.38 4.02 -2.60
C ARG A 110 18.24 5.32 -1.82
N THR A 111 17.76 5.25 -0.59
CA THR A 111 17.43 6.45 0.18
C THR A 111 18.67 7.22 0.64
N GLY A 112 19.82 6.54 0.79
CA GLY A 112 21.01 7.10 1.41
C GLY A 112 20.92 7.25 2.93
N LEU A 113 19.76 6.90 3.52
CA LEU A 113 19.52 6.93 4.96
C LEU A 113 20.02 5.64 5.62
N THR A 114 20.26 5.72 6.92
CA THR A 114 20.69 4.58 7.74
C THR A 114 19.85 4.48 8.99
N MET A 115 19.61 3.25 9.45
CA MET A 115 19.01 2.96 10.75
C MET A 115 20.08 2.38 11.67
N THR A 116 20.10 2.81 12.92
CA THR A 116 21.08 2.39 13.92
C THR A 116 20.37 1.81 15.13
N LEU A 117 20.75 0.60 15.52
CA LEU A 117 20.41 -0.02 16.79
C LEU A 117 21.57 0.20 17.76
N GLN A 118 21.25 0.65 18.96
CA GLN A 118 22.16 0.77 20.09
C GLN A 118 21.61 -0.06 21.25
N ILE A 119 22.43 -0.94 21.79
CA ILE A 119 22.13 -1.68 23.02
C ILE A 119 23.22 -1.33 24.02
N VAL A 120 22.82 -0.83 25.19
CA VAL A 120 23.74 -0.38 26.25
C VAL A 120 23.31 -1.00 27.56
N ASN A 121 24.27 -1.52 28.33
CA ASN A 121 24.01 -1.88 29.72
C ASN A 121 23.97 -0.61 30.58
N LEU A 122 22.86 -0.40 31.30
CA LEU A 122 22.69 0.79 32.14
C LEU A 122 23.62 0.81 33.37
N GLN A 123 24.13 -0.35 33.77
CA GLN A 123 25.05 -0.51 34.89
C GLN A 123 26.52 -0.46 34.45
N ASP A 124 26.83 -0.84 33.21
CA ASP A 124 28.16 -0.80 32.62
C ASP A 124 28.10 -0.21 31.20
N PRO A 125 28.30 1.12 31.04
CA PRO A 125 28.19 1.79 29.74
C PRO A 125 29.24 1.35 28.71
N ASP A 126 30.34 0.73 29.15
CA ASP A 126 31.37 0.21 28.25
C ASP A 126 30.89 -1.07 27.53
N ASP A 127 29.93 -1.78 28.13
CA ASP A 127 29.18 -2.85 27.48
C ASP A 127 28.10 -2.24 26.56
N ASN A 128 28.49 -2.01 25.30
CA ASN A 128 27.59 -1.53 24.27
C ASN A 128 27.73 -2.30 22.95
N LEU A 129 26.65 -2.27 22.17
CA LEU A 129 26.57 -2.82 20.83
C LEU A 129 25.88 -1.78 19.93
N THR A 130 26.53 -1.44 18.83
CA THR A 130 25.95 -0.56 17.80
C THR A 130 25.92 -1.27 16.46
N VAL A 131 24.76 -1.31 15.82
CA VAL A 131 24.55 -1.93 14.51
C VAL A 131 23.88 -0.91 13.59
N THR A 132 24.55 -0.55 12.50
CA THR A 132 24.02 0.41 11.51
C THR A 132 23.79 -0.28 10.17
N ILE A 133 22.61 -0.07 9.59
CA ILE A 133 22.25 -0.63 8.28
C ILE A 133 21.69 0.46 7.35
N PRO A 134 21.96 0.39 6.03
CA PRO A 134 21.34 1.29 5.07
C PRO A 134 19.86 0.93 4.85
N ILE A 135 19.02 1.95 4.65
CA ILE A 135 17.61 1.80 4.31
C ILE A 135 17.46 1.92 2.79
N ASN A 136 16.90 0.89 2.17
CA ASN A 136 16.51 0.90 0.75
C ASN A 136 15.04 0.52 0.66
N VAL A 137 14.31 1.13 -0.27
CA VAL A 137 12.86 0.97 -0.36
C VAL A 137 12.45 0.59 -1.78
N VAL A 138 11.43 -0.24 -1.88
CA VAL A 138 10.80 -0.61 -3.15
C VAL A 138 9.48 0.12 -3.25
N GLU A 139 9.27 0.82 -4.35
CA GLU A 139 8.06 1.61 -4.55
C GLU A 139 7.32 1.16 -5.79
N MET A 140 6.00 1.33 -5.76
CA MET A 140 5.15 1.30 -6.94
C MET A 140 4.49 2.67 -7.07
N VAL A 141 4.88 3.43 -8.09
CA VAL A 141 4.36 4.78 -8.35
C VAL A 141 3.10 4.64 -9.20
N GLY A 142 1.96 5.11 -8.69
CA GLY A 142 0.68 5.07 -9.40
C GLY A 142 0.55 6.14 -10.48
N GLY A 143 -0.50 6.01 -11.30
CA GLY A 143 -0.80 6.95 -12.38
C GLY A 143 -1.24 8.34 -11.90
N PHE A 144 -1.20 9.31 -12.83
CA PHE A 144 -1.46 10.73 -12.55
C PHE A 144 -2.92 11.08 -12.20
N LEU A 145 -3.88 10.18 -12.45
CA LEU A 145 -5.29 10.34 -12.09
C LEU A 145 -5.64 9.72 -10.73
N VAL A 146 -4.65 9.18 -10.03
CA VAL A 146 -4.85 8.50 -8.75
C VAL A 146 -4.36 9.42 -7.62
N ASN A 147 -5.07 9.37 -6.51
CA ASN A 147 -4.68 10.01 -5.27
C ASN A 147 -4.76 8.98 -4.14
N THR A 148 -3.92 9.11 -3.14
CA THR A 148 -3.95 8.28 -1.95
C THR A 148 -3.77 9.10 -0.69
N HIS A 149 -3.94 8.46 0.45
CA HIS A 149 -3.64 9.04 1.76
C HIS A 149 -2.66 8.11 2.47
N HIS A 150 -2.03 8.62 3.53
CA HIS A 150 -1.14 7.80 4.32
C HIS A 150 -1.92 6.67 5.00
N GLU A 151 -1.60 5.42 4.65
CA GLU A 151 -2.18 4.22 5.25
C GLU A 151 -1.09 3.14 5.36
N VAL A 152 -0.96 2.53 6.55
CA VAL A 152 -0.12 1.34 6.73
C VAL A 152 -0.95 0.12 6.35
N LEU A 153 -0.53 -0.57 5.29
CA LEU A 153 -1.26 -1.70 4.68
C LEU A 153 -0.79 -3.05 5.21
N LEU A 154 0.47 -3.12 5.64
CA LEU A 154 1.11 -4.31 6.21
C LEU A 154 2.14 -3.92 7.26
N GLY A 155 2.18 -4.68 8.35
CA GLY A 155 3.06 -4.42 9.48
C GLY A 155 2.53 -3.32 10.40
N ASN A 156 3.43 -2.70 11.15
CA ASN A 156 3.14 -1.58 12.05
C ASN A 156 4.07 -0.40 11.74
N SER A 157 3.74 0.79 12.26
CA SER A 157 4.50 2.03 12.05
C SER A 157 5.74 2.17 12.94
N SER A 158 5.90 1.31 13.94
CA SER A 158 7.05 1.30 14.83
C SER A 158 8.32 0.87 14.09
N ILE A 159 9.47 1.38 14.52
CA ILE A 159 10.80 1.01 14.00
C ILE A 159 11.47 -0.07 14.86
N LEU A 160 10.87 -0.42 15.99
CA LEU A 160 11.31 -1.44 16.94
C LEU A 160 10.17 -2.44 17.23
N ALA A 161 10.29 -3.63 16.66
CA ALA A 161 9.41 -4.75 16.97
C ALA A 161 9.95 -5.55 18.17
N ILE A 162 9.08 -5.92 19.11
CA ILE A 162 9.45 -6.68 20.32
C ILE A 162 8.80 -8.07 20.38
N SER A 163 7.78 -8.30 19.56
CA SER A 163 7.09 -9.59 19.51
C SER A 163 7.68 -10.48 18.42
N PRO A 164 7.78 -11.81 18.64
CA PRO A 164 8.12 -12.77 17.58
C PRO A 164 7.13 -12.73 16.40
N LEU A 165 5.88 -12.34 16.66
CA LEU A 165 4.79 -12.26 15.68
C LEU A 165 4.85 -10.97 14.85
N ASP A 166 5.66 -9.99 15.27
CA ASP A 166 5.78 -8.74 14.54
C ASP A 166 6.55 -8.94 13.22
N ARG A 167 6.05 -8.28 12.18
CA ARG A 167 6.62 -8.30 10.84
C ARG A 167 7.75 -7.29 10.71
N LEU A 168 8.83 -7.70 10.04
CA LEU A 168 9.97 -6.86 9.67
C LEU A 168 9.62 -5.96 8.49
N ALA A 169 8.83 -6.47 7.55
CA ALA A 169 8.33 -5.72 6.42
C ALA A 169 7.25 -4.71 6.85
N ARG A 170 7.28 -3.55 6.22
CA ARG A 170 6.19 -2.56 6.25
C ARG A 170 5.80 -2.22 4.82
N VAL A 171 4.49 -2.26 4.55
CA VAL A 171 3.92 -1.75 3.28
C VAL A 171 2.98 -0.62 3.62
N GLN A 172 3.14 0.51 2.96
CA GLN A 172 2.32 1.70 3.20
C GLN A 172 1.98 2.43 1.89
N ALA A 173 0.80 3.03 1.85
CA ALA A 173 0.44 3.99 0.82
C ALA A 173 0.84 5.39 1.30
N ILE A 174 1.48 6.18 0.43
CA ILE A 174 1.84 7.57 0.69
C ILE A 174 1.53 8.44 -0.53
N GLN A 175 1.19 9.70 -0.30
CA GLN A 175 1.01 10.69 -1.37
C GLN A 175 2.22 11.61 -1.38
N SER A 176 3.17 11.37 -2.30
CA SER A 176 4.45 12.07 -2.37
C SER A 176 4.85 12.29 -3.81
N ASN A 177 4.61 13.48 -4.36
CA ASN A 177 4.78 13.74 -5.80
C ASN A 177 4.06 12.68 -6.68
N GLY A 178 2.82 12.35 -6.29
CA GLY A 178 2.03 11.26 -6.83
C GLY A 178 1.73 10.16 -5.78
N PRO A 179 0.76 9.29 -6.05
CA PRO A 179 0.43 8.17 -5.16
C PRO A 179 1.50 7.09 -5.26
N LYS A 180 2.01 6.63 -4.12
CA LYS A 180 3.03 5.59 -4.05
C LYS A 180 2.62 4.52 -3.07
N MET A 181 2.88 3.26 -3.43
CA MET A 181 2.96 2.16 -2.47
C MET A 181 4.42 1.93 -2.17
N VAL A 182 4.81 1.87 -0.90
CA VAL A 182 6.20 1.73 -0.47
C VAL A 182 6.33 0.48 0.39
N LEU A 183 7.29 -0.37 0.06
CA LEU A 183 7.77 -1.49 0.86
C LEU A 183 9.14 -1.13 1.42
N ASP A 184 9.26 -1.16 2.75
CA ASP A 184 10.50 -0.98 3.46
C ASP A 184 10.70 -2.05 4.54
N PHE A 185 11.95 -2.23 4.94
CA PHE A 185 12.37 -3.08 6.05
C PHE A 185 13.13 -2.26 7.09
N ALA A 186 12.79 -0.96 7.24
CA ALA A 186 13.45 -0.05 8.18
C ALA A 186 12.97 -0.29 9.62
N LYS A 187 13.20 -1.51 10.11
CA LYS A 187 12.76 -1.99 11.42
C LYS A 187 13.72 -3.03 11.99
N PHE A 188 14.06 -2.87 13.27
CA PHE A 188 14.72 -3.92 14.04
C PHE A 188 13.67 -4.73 14.80
N LYS A 189 13.80 -6.07 14.77
CA LYS A 189 13.00 -6.96 15.60
C LYS A 189 13.89 -7.52 16.71
N VAL A 190 13.53 -7.28 17.96
CA VAL A 190 14.29 -7.68 19.14
C VAL A 190 13.41 -8.59 19.99
N VAL A 191 13.79 -9.86 20.07
CA VAL A 191 13.00 -10.90 20.72
C VAL A 191 13.82 -11.50 21.85
N TYR A 192 13.24 -11.57 23.04
CA TYR A 192 13.78 -12.38 24.11
C TYR A 192 13.41 -13.85 23.88
N THR A 193 14.41 -14.69 23.63
CA THR A 193 14.23 -16.12 23.36
C THR A 193 14.14 -16.95 24.64
N GLY A 194 14.55 -16.38 25.77
CA GLY A 194 14.54 -17.03 27.08
C GLY A 194 15.94 -17.13 27.67
N ARG A 195 16.18 -18.20 28.43
CA ARG A 195 17.45 -18.45 29.11
C ARG A 195 18.14 -19.67 28.55
N ALA A 196 19.46 -19.60 28.44
CA ALA A 196 20.28 -20.71 27.98
C ALA A 196 21.41 -20.98 28.97
N TYR A 197 21.74 -22.26 29.14
CA TYR A 197 22.90 -22.69 29.89
C TYR A 197 24.06 -22.91 28.92
N LEU A 198 25.15 -22.18 29.10
CA LEU A 198 26.40 -22.41 28.40
C LEU A 198 27.41 -23.06 29.33
N TYR A 199 28.08 -24.10 28.82
CA TYR A 199 29.15 -24.75 29.54
C TYR A 199 30.46 -23.98 29.32
N GLU A 200 30.90 -23.25 30.35
CA GLU A 200 32.11 -22.42 30.34
C GLU A 200 32.91 -22.71 31.61
N ASP A 201 34.23 -22.85 31.47
CA ASP A 201 35.19 -23.04 32.57
C ASP A 201 34.85 -24.19 33.55
N GLY A 202 34.25 -25.26 33.03
CA GLY A 202 33.94 -26.47 33.80
C GLY A 202 32.56 -26.46 34.48
N SER A 203 31.80 -25.37 34.36
CA SER A 203 30.45 -25.21 34.93
C SER A 203 29.43 -24.72 33.91
N TYR A 204 28.14 -24.98 34.16
CA TYR A 204 27.06 -24.39 33.40
C TYR A 204 26.70 -23.02 33.97
N ASN A 205 26.88 -21.98 33.15
CA ASN A 205 26.49 -20.62 33.45
C ASN A 205 25.18 -20.29 32.71
N GLU A 206 24.24 -19.64 33.40
CA GLU A 206 22.95 -19.24 32.84
C GLU A 206 23.02 -17.84 32.24
N TYR A 207 22.47 -17.65 31.05
CA TYR A 207 22.43 -16.37 30.34
C TYR A 207 21.02 -16.06 29.87
N ASN A 208 20.65 -14.78 29.90
CA ASN A 208 19.54 -14.28 29.09
C ASN A 208 19.93 -14.34 27.62
N VAL A 209 19.01 -14.69 26.73
CA VAL A 209 19.24 -14.74 25.28
C VAL A 209 18.28 -13.80 24.57
N ILE A 210 18.84 -12.83 23.85
CA ILE A 210 18.10 -11.91 22.99
C ILE A 210 18.54 -12.13 21.55
N GLU A 211 17.56 -12.22 20.66
CA GLU A 211 17.76 -12.27 19.22
C GLU A 211 17.31 -10.97 18.58
N VAL A 212 18.21 -10.36 17.84
CA VAL A 212 17.97 -9.18 17.03
C VAL A 212 17.97 -9.61 15.57
N SER A 213 16.90 -9.30 14.84
CA SER A 213 16.76 -9.57 13.41
C SER A 213 16.54 -8.28 12.64
N VAL A 214 17.21 -8.14 11.50
CA VAL A 214 17.03 -7.02 10.59
C VAL A 214 17.27 -7.44 9.14
N VAL A 215 16.56 -6.84 8.19
CA VAL A 215 16.72 -7.11 6.75
C VAL A 215 17.44 -5.94 6.08
N LYS A 216 18.59 -6.24 5.47
CA LYS A 216 19.34 -5.34 4.62
C LYS A 216 18.96 -5.60 3.17
N VAL A 217 18.15 -4.71 2.61
CA VAL A 217 17.76 -4.75 1.19
C VAL A 217 18.87 -4.13 0.33
N SER A 218 19.22 -4.80 -0.76
CA SER A 218 20.13 -4.33 -1.80
C SER A 218 19.45 -4.47 -3.16
N PHE A 219 19.91 -3.72 -4.15
CA PHE A 219 19.34 -3.79 -5.50
C PHE A 219 20.32 -4.45 -6.47
N GLY A 220 19.84 -5.50 -7.13
CA GLY A 220 20.56 -6.22 -8.16
C GLY A 220 20.34 -5.62 -9.53
N GLN A 221 20.17 -6.48 -10.54
CA GLN A 221 20.06 -6.03 -11.93
C GLN A 221 18.64 -5.57 -12.28
N VAL A 222 18.56 -4.62 -13.20
CA VAL A 222 17.32 -4.16 -13.83
C VAL A 222 17.34 -4.60 -15.29
N ARG A 223 16.63 -5.68 -15.60
CA ARG A 223 16.52 -6.31 -16.92
C ARG A 223 15.06 -6.37 -17.34
N GLY A 224 14.33 -5.26 -17.31
CA GLY A 224 12.90 -5.21 -17.65
C GLY A 224 12.02 -4.81 -16.47
N VAL A 225 10.70 -4.85 -16.67
CA VAL A 225 9.71 -4.23 -15.76
C VAL A 225 8.47 -5.11 -15.55
N GLU A 226 8.61 -6.43 -15.66
CA GLU A 226 7.47 -7.37 -15.59
C GLU A 226 7.41 -8.11 -14.25
N SER A 227 8.53 -8.18 -13.53
CA SER A 227 8.62 -8.90 -12.27
C SER A 227 9.66 -8.30 -11.32
N LEU A 228 9.38 -8.44 -10.03
CA LEU A 228 10.30 -8.17 -8.94
C LEU A 228 10.75 -9.50 -8.38
N VAL A 229 12.07 -9.74 -8.37
CA VAL A 229 12.68 -10.94 -7.84
C VAL A 229 13.38 -10.59 -6.53
N ALA A 230 13.00 -11.25 -5.44
CA ALA A 230 13.69 -11.17 -4.16
C ALA A 230 14.51 -12.43 -3.95
N LYS A 231 15.79 -12.27 -3.64
CA LYS A 231 16.72 -13.36 -3.35
C LYS A 231 17.42 -13.13 -2.03
N ASN A 232 17.37 -14.11 -1.15
CA ASN A 232 18.19 -14.14 0.05
C ASN A 232 19.64 -14.48 -0.35
N ILE A 233 20.55 -13.52 -0.21
CA ILE A 233 21.98 -13.70 -0.53
C ILE A 233 22.72 -14.38 0.63
N GLY A 234 22.17 -14.31 1.84
CA GLY A 234 22.74 -14.90 3.04
C GLY A 234 22.56 -14.02 4.27
N VAL A 235 23.41 -14.25 5.26
CA VAL A 235 23.43 -13.50 6.52
C VAL A 235 24.84 -12.93 6.68
N ASP A 236 24.95 -11.61 6.68
CA ASP A 236 26.25 -10.89 6.64
C ASP A 236 26.97 -10.94 7.99
N SER A 237 26.19 -10.90 9.06
CA SER A 237 26.71 -10.77 10.41
C SER A 237 25.81 -11.46 11.42
N SER A 238 26.28 -12.62 11.90
CA SER A 238 25.83 -13.24 13.15
C SER A 238 26.82 -12.84 14.25
N TYR A 239 26.62 -11.69 14.89
CA TYR A 239 27.42 -11.36 16.07
C TYR A 239 26.74 -11.95 17.31
N SER A 240 27.52 -12.61 18.15
CA SER A 240 27.15 -12.85 19.54
C SER A 240 27.98 -11.90 20.40
N THR A 241 27.34 -10.94 21.06
CA THR A 241 28.02 -10.17 22.10
C THR A 241 27.51 -10.58 23.47
N ARG A 242 28.39 -10.55 24.46
CA ARG A 242 28.06 -10.81 25.85
C ARG A 242 28.02 -9.48 26.58
N PHE A 243 26.91 -9.23 27.25
CA PHE A 243 26.76 -8.16 28.20
C PHE A 243 26.88 -8.74 29.61
N SER A 244 27.52 -8.00 30.50
CA SER A 244 27.46 -8.23 31.93
C SER A 244 26.01 -8.20 32.44
N ASN A 245 25.82 -8.62 33.69
CA ASN A 245 24.51 -8.57 34.30
C ASN A 245 24.03 -7.12 34.44
N GLY A 246 22.73 -6.90 34.27
CA GLY A 246 22.14 -5.57 34.31
C GLY A 246 20.88 -5.45 33.49
N THR A 247 20.36 -4.23 33.45
CA THR A 247 19.24 -3.85 32.61
C THR A 247 19.78 -3.27 31.32
N LEU A 248 19.35 -3.83 30.20
CA LEU A 248 19.75 -3.34 28.89
C LEU A 248 18.76 -2.26 28.43
N GLN A 249 19.30 -1.15 27.94
CA GLN A 249 18.55 -0.19 27.14
C GLN A 249 18.77 -0.51 25.67
N ILE A 250 17.67 -0.69 24.94
CA ILE A 250 17.66 -0.95 23.50
C ILE A 250 17.03 0.27 22.84
N ARG A 251 17.82 0.99 22.04
CA ARG A 251 17.40 2.16 21.28
C ARG A 251 17.57 1.91 19.79
N VAL A 252 16.56 2.28 19.02
CA VAL A 252 16.63 2.33 17.56
C VAL A 252 16.45 3.77 17.12
N ASP A 253 17.44 4.28 16.39
CA ASP A 253 17.37 5.57 15.71
C ASP A 253 17.26 5.32 14.21
N GLY A 254 16.23 5.87 13.59
CA GLY A 254 15.96 5.65 12.18
C GLY A 254 15.06 6.72 11.59
N TYR A 255 14.34 6.33 10.55
CA TYR A 255 13.49 7.23 9.80
C TYR A 255 12.13 6.61 9.57
N GLU A 256 11.09 7.41 9.75
CA GLU A 256 9.76 7.12 9.26
C GLU A 256 9.60 7.75 7.87
N ILE A 257 9.07 6.95 6.95
CA ILE A 257 8.80 7.40 5.58
C ILE A 257 7.44 8.08 5.61
N VAL A 258 7.42 9.41 5.45
CA VAL A 258 6.20 10.22 5.46
C VAL A 258 6.02 10.91 4.10
N ALA A 259 4.78 11.28 3.79
CA ALA A 259 4.31 11.79 2.51
C ALA A 259 5.19 12.88 1.84
N ASP A 260 5.80 13.80 2.60
CA ASP A 260 6.44 14.97 1.98
C ASP A 260 7.96 14.90 1.89
N ASP A 261 8.61 14.06 2.70
CA ASP A 261 10.05 13.84 2.69
C ASP A 261 10.34 12.46 3.28
N TYR A 262 11.22 11.68 2.66
CA TYR A 262 11.49 10.27 3.03
C TYR A 262 12.19 10.11 4.39
N SER A 263 12.20 11.14 5.22
CA SER A 263 12.99 11.20 6.43
C SER A 263 12.35 12.08 7.49
N VAL A 264 11.46 11.50 8.29
CA VAL A 264 11.22 12.02 9.65
C VAL A 264 12.07 11.19 10.60
N SER A 265 13.04 11.83 11.25
CA SER A 265 13.87 11.15 12.25
C SER A 265 12.99 10.61 13.37
N ARG A 266 13.13 9.32 13.69
CA ARG A 266 12.37 8.65 14.74
C ARG A 266 13.33 7.87 15.63
N SER A 267 13.09 7.96 16.93
CA SER A 267 13.84 7.22 17.94
C SER A 267 12.84 6.47 18.82
N GLU A 268 13.06 5.17 18.98
CA GLU A 268 12.30 4.32 19.89
C GLU A 268 13.27 3.64 20.85
N SER A 269 12.90 3.60 22.13
CA SER A 269 13.73 2.96 23.15
C SER A 269 12.88 2.15 24.10
N ILE A 270 13.38 0.97 24.45
CA ILE A 270 12.83 0.10 25.48
C ILE A 270 13.94 -0.31 26.45
N THR A 271 13.54 -0.80 27.60
CA THR A 271 14.41 -1.48 28.56
C THR A 271 14.06 -2.96 28.60
N SER A 272 15.02 -3.79 29.00
CA SER A 272 14.86 -5.26 28.98
C SER A 272 13.82 -5.81 29.96
N ASP A 273 13.35 -4.99 30.90
CA ASP A 273 12.24 -5.29 31.82
C ASP A 273 10.89 -5.47 31.10
N VAL A 274 10.75 -4.97 29.86
CA VAL A 274 9.58 -5.20 29.01
C VAL A 274 9.46 -6.68 28.62
N PHE A 275 10.56 -7.44 28.61
CA PHE A 275 10.54 -8.86 28.27
C PHE A 275 10.15 -9.72 29.47
N GLN A 276 9.05 -10.46 29.32
CA GLN A 276 8.59 -11.37 30.36
C GLN A 276 9.62 -12.48 30.62
N GLY A 277 10.09 -12.57 31.86
CA GLY A 277 11.05 -13.60 32.29
C GLY A 277 12.53 -13.23 32.12
N PHE A 278 12.83 -12.01 31.67
CA PHE A 278 14.19 -11.46 31.70
C PHE A 278 14.65 -11.28 33.15
N ASP A 279 15.90 -11.65 33.42
CA ASP A 279 16.50 -11.55 34.76
C ASP A 279 17.74 -10.66 34.75
N PRO A 280 17.68 -9.43 35.29
CA PRO A 280 18.83 -8.53 35.27
C PRO A 280 20.00 -9.00 36.15
N SER A 281 19.83 -10.05 36.97
CA SER A 281 20.94 -10.63 37.73
C SER A 281 21.86 -11.52 36.87
N LEU A 282 21.37 -11.97 35.71
CA LEU A 282 22.10 -12.83 34.79
C LEU A 282 22.79 -12.02 33.68
N PRO A 283 23.98 -12.46 33.20
CA PRO A 283 24.57 -11.91 31.99
C PRO A 283 23.67 -12.18 30.77
N THR A 284 23.82 -11.38 29.71
CA THR A 284 22.98 -11.47 28.51
C THR A 284 23.81 -11.74 27.27
N ILE A 285 23.36 -12.68 26.44
CA ILE A 285 23.90 -12.94 25.10
C ILE A 285 22.94 -12.36 24.10
N ILE A 286 23.48 -11.56 23.18
CA ILE A 286 22.70 -10.98 22.09
C ILE A 286 23.21 -11.53 20.77
N TYR A 287 22.33 -12.23 20.05
CA TYR A 287 22.55 -12.66 18.68
C TYR A 287 21.96 -11.62 17.74
N VAL A 288 22.77 -11.05 16.85
CA VAL A 288 22.30 -10.15 15.80
C VAL A 288 22.35 -10.87 14.48
N TYR A 289 21.23 -10.93 13.76
CA TYR A 289 21.10 -11.47 12.42
C TYR A 289 20.77 -10.35 11.42
N VAL A 290 21.70 -10.08 10.51
CA VAL A 290 21.49 -9.17 9.38
C VAL A 290 21.26 -9.99 8.11
N PHE A 291 19.99 -10.17 7.76
CA PHE A 291 19.57 -10.90 6.56
C PHE A 291 19.78 -10.05 5.32
N GLN A 292 20.51 -10.56 4.33
CA GLN A 292 20.75 -9.86 3.07
C GLN A 292 19.74 -10.29 2.02
N VAL A 293 19.00 -9.33 1.49
CA VAL A 293 18.05 -9.58 0.41
C VAL A 293 18.41 -8.71 -0.78
N GLU A 294 18.62 -9.34 -1.94
CA GLU A 294 18.72 -8.65 -3.21
C GLU A 294 17.34 -8.56 -3.86
N ILE A 295 16.97 -7.38 -4.32
CA ILE A 295 15.78 -7.17 -5.14
C ILE A 295 16.22 -6.75 -6.54
N SER A 296 15.78 -7.50 -7.53
CA SER A 296 16.05 -7.25 -8.95
C SER A 296 14.74 -7.06 -9.71
N MET A 297 14.81 -6.34 -10.83
CA MET A 297 13.70 -6.22 -11.78
C MET A 297 14.01 -7.02 -13.03
N GLU A 298 13.09 -7.89 -13.44
CA GLU A 298 13.25 -8.76 -14.62
C GLU A 298 12.03 -8.65 -15.54
N GLY A 299 12.28 -8.76 -16.85
CA GLY A 299 11.30 -8.76 -17.94
C GLY A 299 11.99 -9.10 -19.26
N LEU A 300 11.23 -9.53 -20.26
CA LEU A 300 11.78 -9.87 -21.58
C LEU A 300 12.05 -8.64 -22.46
#